data_AF-A0A2Z6LHN0-F1
#
_entry.id   AF-A0A2Z6LHN0-F1
#
_cell.length_a   1.000
_cell.length_b   1.000
_cell.length_c   1.000
_cell.angle_alpha   90.00
_cell.angle_beta   90.00
_cell.angle_gamma   90.00
#
_symmetry.space_group_name_H-M   'P 1'
#
loop_
_entity.id
_entity.type
_entity.pdbx_description
1 polymer ?
#
loop_
_entity_poly.entity_id
_entity_poly.type
_entity_poly.pdbx_seq_one_letter_code
_entity_poly.pdbx_strand_id
1 'polypeptide(L)'
;MAETISSFWGPVTSTKECCEENYIHSSYIAELYNTISNIPTIILAFIGLINALRQRFEKRFSILHLSNMTLAIGSMLYHATLQRV
;
A
#
# COMPACT_ATOMS: atom_id res chain seq x y z
N MET A 1 -16.21 13.32 23.34
CA MET A 1 -16.01 11.92 23.74
C MET A 1 -15.04 11.37 22.71
N ALA A 2 -13.75 11.32 23.04
CA ALA A 2 -12.75 10.82 22.10
C ALA A 2 -12.98 9.31 22.02
N GLU A 3 -13.51 8.83 20.90
CA GLU A 3 -13.46 7.41 20.62
C GLU A 3 -11.99 7.01 20.65
N THR A 4 -11.61 6.24 21.66
CA THR A 4 -10.30 5.60 21.74
C THR A 4 -10.26 4.51 20.69
N ILE A 5 -10.12 4.93 19.43
CA ILE A 5 -9.83 4.04 18.33
C ILE A 5 -8.48 3.40 18.67
N SER A 6 -8.46 2.10 18.92
CA SER A 6 -7.27 1.37 19.36
C SER A 6 -6.27 1.28 18.20
N SER A 7 -5.47 2.31 17.99
CA SER A 7 -4.40 2.26 16.98
C SER A 7 -3.28 1.37 17.49
N PHE A 8 -3.03 0.25 16.80
CA PHE A 8 -1.90 -0.62 17.13
C PHE A 8 -0.56 0.10 16.92
N TRP A 9 -0.48 1.00 15.92
CA TRP A 9 0.76 1.69 15.51
C TRP A 9 1.06 2.99 16.27
N GLY A 10 0.29 3.31 17.31
CA GLY A 10 0.45 4.54 18.08
C GLY A 10 -0.26 5.76 17.47
N PRO A 11 0.08 7.00 17.87
CA PRO A 11 -0.62 8.20 17.41
C PRO A 11 -0.41 8.41 15.91
N VAL A 12 -1.50 8.75 15.21
CA VAL A 12 -1.48 9.08 13.77
C VAL A 12 -0.63 10.33 13.55
N THR A 13 0.42 10.21 12.72
CA THR A 13 1.33 11.34 12.37
C THR A 13 1.17 11.80 10.93
N SER A 14 0.29 11.15 10.18
CA SER A 14 -0.14 11.59 8.85
C SER A 14 -0.70 13.01 8.89
N THR A 15 -0.42 13.77 7.85
CA THR A 15 -0.98 15.11 7.65
C THR A 15 -2.15 15.09 6.66
N LYS A 16 -2.40 13.95 6.01
CA LYS A 16 -3.47 13.74 5.06
C LYS A 16 -4.33 12.59 5.55
N GLU A 17 -5.49 12.95 6.07
CA GLU A 17 -6.60 12.03 6.30
C GLU A 17 -7.28 11.82 4.94
N CYS A 18 -7.37 10.58 4.46
CA CYS A 18 -8.12 10.28 3.24
C CYS A 18 -9.64 10.22 3.54
N CYS A 19 -10.47 9.88 2.54
CA CYS A 19 -11.91 9.75 2.74
C CYS A 19 -12.33 8.51 3.56
N GLU A 20 -11.41 7.59 3.87
CA GLU A 20 -11.71 6.40 4.67
C GLU A 20 -11.47 6.69 6.16
N GLU A 21 -12.38 6.27 7.02
CA GLU A 21 -12.24 6.46 8.47
C GLU A 21 -11.18 5.50 9.07
N ASN A 22 -10.34 6.03 9.95
CA ASN A 22 -9.19 5.34 10.49
C ASN A 22 -9.58 4.19 11.46
N TYR A 23 -9.02 3.01 11.24
CA TYR A 23 -9.12 1.77 12.03
C TYR A 23 -10.56 1.28 12.28
N ILE A 24 -11.53 1.64 11.42
CA ILE A 24 -12.92 1.14 11.53
C ILE A 24 -12.99 -0.37 11.42
N HIS A 25 -12.26 -0.94 10.46
CA HIS A 25 -12.40 -2.35 10.10
C HIS A 25 -11.38 -3.26 10.78
N SER A 26 -10.25 -2.71 11.24
CA SER A 26 -9.20 -3.45 11.92
C SER A 26 -8.35 -2.52 12.79
N SER A 27 -8.02 -2.96 14.00
CA SER A 27 -7.10 -2.23 14.89
C SER A 27 -5.64 -2.22 14.39
N TYR A 28 -5.31 -3.06 13.40
CA TYR A 28 -3.95 -3.18 12.84
C TYR A 28 -3.75 -2.40 11.53
N ILE A 29 -4.81 -2.18 10.75
CA ILE A 29 -4.76 -1.49 9.46
C ILE A 29 -5.62 -0.25 9.57
N ALA A 30 -4.99 0.91 9.46
CA ALA A 30 -5.66 2.18 9.65
C ALA A 30 -6.68 2.46 8.52
N GLU A 31 -6.31 2.34 7.24
CA GLU A 31 -7.27 2.45 6.13
C GLU A 31 -7.33 1.14 5.34
N LEU A 32 -8.34 0.32 5.61
CA LEU A 32 -8.40 -1.06 5.09
C LEU A 32 -8.60 -1.09 3.57
N TYR A 33 -9.56 -0.32 3.04
CA TYR A 33 -9.85 -0.31 1.61
C TYR A 33 -8.75 0.38 0.81
N ASN A 34 -8.16 1.46 1.34
CA ASN A 34 -6.99 2.07 0.71
C ASN A 34 -5.79 1.12 0.72
N THR A 35 -5.60 0.30 1.76
CA THR A 35 -4.56 -0.75 1.79
C THR A 35 -4.86 -1.86 0.78
N ILE A 36 -6.07 -2.43 0.78
CA ILE A 36 -6.47 -3.55 -0.09
C ILE A 36 -6.48 -3.16 -1.57
N SER A 37 -6.85 -1.92 -1.90
CA SER A 37 -6.88 -1.44 -3.28
C SER A 37 -5.49 -1.42 -3.95
N ASN A 38 -4.41 -1.45 -3.19
CA ASN A 38 -3.04 -1.58 -3.71
C ASN A 38 -2.67 -3.04 -4.08
N ILE A 39 -3.40 -4.05 -3.56
CA ILE A 39 -3.10 -5.48 -3.80
C ILE A 39 -3.18 -5.87 -5.29
N PRO A 40 -4.24 -5.51 -6.05
CA PRO A 40 -4.30 -5.79 -7.49
C PRO A 40 -3.12 -5.21 -8.26
N THR A 41 -2.66 -4.00 -7.89
CA THR A 41 -1.51 -3.35 -8.50
C THR A 41 -0.22 -4.15 -8.29
N ILE A 42 0.01 -4.65 -7.07
CA ILE A 42 1.17 -5.50 -6.75
C ILE A 42 1.11 -6.80 -7.56
N ILE A 43 -0.06 -7.46 -7.61
CA ILE A 43 -0.24 -8.72 -8.36
C ILE A 43 0.01 -8.51 -9.85
N LEU A 44 -0.58 -7.48 -10.46
CA LEU A 44 -0.39 -7.19 -11.88
C LEU A 44 1.06 -6.79 -12.20
N ALA A 45 1.72 -6.02 -11.33
CA ALA A 45 3.13 -5.68 -11.48
C ALA A 45 4.01 -6.94 -11.41
N PHE A 46 3.72 -7.87 -10.51
CA PHE A 46 4.44 -9.13 -10.38
C PHE A 46 4.27 -10.04 -11.61
N ILE A 47 3.02 -10.19 -12.09
CA ILE A 47 2.73 -10.94 -13.33
C ILE A 47 3.46 -10.30 -14.52
N GLY A 48 3.42 -8.97 -14.62
CA GLY A 48 4.14 -8.21 -15.65
C GLY A 48 5.64 -8.44 -15.61
N LEU A 49 6.24 -8.45 -14.42
CA LEU A 49 7.67 -8.75 -14.23
C LEU A 49 8.01 -10.18 -14.68
N ILE A 50 7.23 -11.17 -14.28
CA ILE A 50 7.42 -12.57 -14.71
C ILE A 50 7.36 -12.66 -16.23
N ASN A 51 6.36 -12.04 -16.85
CA ASN A 51 6.20 -12.06 -18.29
C ASN A 51 7.36 -11.35 -19.02
N ALA A 52 7.82 -10.21 -18.49
CA ALA A 52 8.97 -9.48 -19.04
C ALA A 52 10.26 -10.32 -19.02
N LEU A 53 10.49 -11.05 -17.93
CA LEU A 53 11.64 -11.94 -17.81
C LEU A 53 11.51 -13.18 -18.72
N ARG A 54 10.32 -13.79 -18.79
CA ARG A 54 10.06 -14.97 -19.62
C ARG A 54 10.19 -14.67 -21.12
N GLN A 55 9.68 -13.53 -21.56
CA GLN A 55 9.73 -13.10 -22.97
C GLN A 55 11.05 -12.41 -23.33
N ARG A 56 11.97 -12.27 -22.37
CA ARG A 56 13.27 -11.59 -22.53
C ARG A 56 13.12 -10.19 -23.13
N PHE A 57 12.11 -9.45 -22.67
CA PHE A 57 11.98 -8.04 -23.01
C PHE A 57 13.18 -7.25 -22.48
N GLU A 58 13.36 -6.06 -23.04
CA GLU A 58 14.40 -5.15 -22.60
C GLU A 58 14.26 -4.85 -21.09
N LYS A 59 15.40 -4.69 -20.42
CA LYS A 59 15.47 -4.49 -18.96
C LYS A 59 14.61 -3.32 -18.46
N ARG A 60 14.31 -2.33 -19.31
CA ARG A 60 13.43 -1.21 -18.99
C ARG A 60 12.03 -1.65 -18.54
N PHE A 61 11.49 -2.72 -19.12
CA PHE A 61 10.18 -3.24 -18.73
C PHE A 61 10.21 -3.92 -17.36
N SER A 62 11.28 -4.67 -17.06
CA SER A 62 11.48 -5.24 -15.73
C SER A 62 11.64 -4.16 -14.66
N ILE A 63 12.38 -3.09 -14.96
CA ILE A 63 12.54 -1.93 -14.07
C ILE A 63 11.18 -1.26 -13.84
N LEU A 64 10.38 -1.04 -14.89
CA LEU A 64 9.05 -0.46 -14.77
C LEU A 64 8.14 -1.26 -13.82
N HIS A 65 8.08 -2.59 -13.98
CA HIS A 65 7.28 -3.44 -13.11
C HIS A 65 7.79 -3.47 -11.67
N LEU A 66 9.11 -3.48 -11.48
CA LEU A 66 9.70 -3.43 -10.13
C LEU A 66 9.43 -2.10 -9.43
N SER A 67 9.53 -0.98 -10.14
CA SER A 67 9.21 0.35 -9.62
C SER A 67 7.74 0.48 -9.21
N ASN A 68 6.82 0.01 -10.06
CA ASN A 68 5.38 0.01 -9.75
C ASN A 68 5.07 -0.87 -8.52
N MET A 69 5.70 -2.03 -8.42
CA MET A 69 5.54 -2.92 -7.26
C MET A 69 6.04 -2.25 -5.98
N THR A 70 7.19 -1.58 -6.04
CA THR A 70 7.77 -0.85 -4.90
C THR A 70 6.86 0.31 -4.45
N LEU A 71 6.33 1.08 -5.41
CA LEU A 71 5.41 2.18 -5.14
C LEU A 71 4.12 1.70 -4.48
N ALA A 72 3.52 0.61 -4.99
CA ALA A 72 2.29 0.06 -4.44
C ALA A 72 2.49 -0.52 -3.02
N ILE A 73 3.64 -1.14 -2.75
CA ILE A 73 3.98 -1.61 -1.40
C ILE A 73 4.16 -0.42 -0.44
N GLY A 74 4.87 0.63 -0.87
CA GLY A 74 5.05 1.84 -0.06
C GLY A 74 3.71 2.52 0.28
N SER A 75 2.82 2.62 -0.71
CA SER A 75 1.45 3.10 -0.55
C SER A 75 0.67 2.26 0.47
N MET A 76 0.73 0.93 0.34
CA MET A 76 0.07 0.00 1.25
C MET A 76 0.58 0.14 2.70
N LEU A 77 1.88 0.31 2.90
CA LEU A 77 2.47 0.53 4.23
C LEU A 77 2.06 1.88 4.83
N TYR A 78 2.01 2.93 4.02
CA TYR A 78 1.54 4.24 4.45
C TYR A 78 0.07 4.19 4.90
N HIS A 79 -0.82 3.59 4.11
CA HIS A 79 -2.24 3.47 4.47
C HIS A 79 -2.49 2.53 5.66
N ALA A 80 -1.66 1.49 5.82
CA ALA A 80 -1.78 0.58 6.96
C ALA A 80 -1.34 1.23 8.29
N THR A 81 -0.29 2.04 8.26
CA THR A 81 0.31 2.62 9.48
C THR A 81 -0.15 4.05 9.77
N LEU A 82 -0.52 4.81 8.72
CA LEU A 82 -0.77 6.25 8.77
C LEU A 82 0.40 7.03 9.43
N GLN A 83 1.61 6.48 9.29
CA GLN A 83 2.84 7.07 9.80
C GLN A 83 3.56 7.83 8.69
N ARG A 84 4.08 9.00 9.04
CA ARG A 84 5.07 9.70 8.22
C ARG A 84 6.41 8.96 8.37
N VAL A 85 6.87 8.34 7.29
CA VAL A 85 8.28 7.93 7.15
C VAL A 85 9.12 9.12 6.73
#